data_AF-A0A1Y2MLH6-F1
#
_entry.id   AF-A0A1Y2MLH6-F1
#
_cell.length_a   1.000
_cell.length_b   1.000
_cell.length_c   1.000
_cell.angle_alpha   90.00
_cell.angle_beta   90.00
_cell.angle_gamma   90.00
#
_symmetry.space_group_name_H-M   'P 1'
#
loop_
_entity.id
_entity.type
_entity.pdbx_description
1 polymer ?
#
loop_
_entity_poly.entity_id
_entity_poly.type
_entity_poly.pdbx_seq_one_letter_code
_entity_poly.pdbx_strand_id
1 'polypeptide(L)'
;MQLSGEITLAGSRAASSYGAQVAADLAGELAAAGRTVIAGGGFGIEAAAVRGALAAHTPTVAVLGCGIDRAYPAAHENLLARIAETGLLVSAVAPGTTPGRHRALARHRLLAALGDATVVVEAAARSGALHVAAAADGLGLPVLAVPGPTSSVLSVGPHRLIRHGATLVTSAADVLEALAPAVETTAIAGA
;
A
#
# COMPACT_ATOMS: atom_id res chain seq x y z
N MET A 1 -8.99 14.02 13.73
CA MET A 1 -8.52 13.35 12.50
C MET A 1 -9.52 12.24 12.23
N GLN A 2 -10.48 12.48 11.34
CA GLN A 2 -11.41 11.46 10.88
C GLN A 2 -10.67 10.71 9.76
N LEU A 3 -10.34 9.46 10.02
CA LEU A 3 -9.69 8.53 9.09
C LEU A 3 -10.83 7.87 8.31
N SER A 4 -11.10 8.33 7.10
CA SER A 4 -12.01 7.64 6.18
C SER A 4 -11.40 7.70 4.78
N GLY A 5 -10.91 6.56 4.29
CA GLY A 5 -10.31 6.38 2.97
C GLY A 5 -8.81 6.09 2.98
N GLU A 6 -8.26 5.41 3.97
CA GLU A 6 -6.83 5.07 4.02
C GLU A 6 -6.45 4.05 2.95
N ILE A 7 -5.37 4.29 2.19
CA ILE A 7 -4.94 3.38 1.12
C ILE A 7 -3.56 2.80 1.44
N THR A 8 -3.50 1.48 1.54
CA THR A 8 -2.22 0.77 1.67
C THR A 8 -1.61 0.53 0.29
N LEU A 9 -0.42 1.06 0.05
CA LEU A 9 0.38 0.79 -1.14
C LEU A 9 1.51 -0.19 -0.82
N ALA A 10 1.49 -1.34 -1.49
CA ALA A 10 2.47 -2.40 -1.29
C ALA A 10 3.08 -2.87 -2.61
N GLY A 11 4.31 -3.40 -2.55
CA GLY A 11 4.92 -3.99 -3.74
C GLY A 11 6.36 -4.46 -3.55
N SER A 12 7.04 -4.65 -4.67
CA SER A 12 8.39 -5.18 -4.75
C SER A 12 9.39 -4.23 -4.08
N ARG A 13 10.33 -4.81 -3.32
CA ARG A 13 11.50 -4.07 -2.80
C ARG A 13 12.50 -3.73 -3.90
N ALA A 14 12.58 -4.57 -4.94
CA ALA A 14 13.33 -4.32 -6.17
C ALA A 14 12.32 -3.91 -7.24
N ALA A 15 11.76 -2.71 -7.09
CA ALA A 15 10.81 -2.16 -8.05
C ALA A 15 11.52 -1.76 -9.34
N SER A 16 10.82 -1.85 -10.47
CA SER A 16 11.29 -1.24 -11.72
C SER A 16 11.17 0.28 -11.67
N SER A 17 11.78 0.99 -12.62
CA SER A 17 11.56 2.44 -12.79
C SER A 17 10.09 2.75 -13.05
N TYR A 18 9.43 1.93 -13.86
CA TYR A 18 7.99 1.99 -14.11
C TYR A 18 7.19 1.84 -12.81
N GLY A 19 7.44 0.78 -12.04
CA GLY A 19 6.72 0.52 -10.79
C GLY A 19 6.94 1.62 -9.76
N ALA A 20 8.17 2.15 -9.65
CA ALA A 20 8.47 3.28 -8.78
C ALA A 20 7.71 4.55 -9.21
N GLN A 21 7.65 4.84 -10.51
CA GLN A 21 6.89 5.99 -11.02
C GLN A 21 5.40 5.84 -10.72
N VAL A 22 4.80 4.71 -11.09
CA VAL A 22 3.37 4.44 -10.85
C VAL A 22 3.03 4.50 -9.37
N ALA A 23 3.87 3.94 -8.49
CA ALA A 23 3.63 4.00 -7.05
C ALA A 23 3.69 5.43 -6.49
N ALA A 24 4.61 6.26 -6.99
CA ALA A 24 4.72 7.65 -6.59
C ALA A 24 3.52 8.48 -7.09
N ASP A 25 3.13 8.28 -8.35
CA ASP A 25 2.01 9.01 -8.96
C ASP A 25 0.69 8.64 -8.28
N LEU A 26 0.39 7.35 -8.14
CA LEU A 26 -0.80 6.88 -7.42
C LEU A 26 -0.85 7.45 -6.00
N ALA A 27 0.26 7.39 -5.27
CA ALA A 27 0.31 7.91 -3.90
C ALA A 27 0.11 9.43 -3.84
N GLY A 28 0.73 10.18 -4.76
CA GLY A 28 0.59 11.63 -4.83
C GLY A 28 -0.83 12.07 -5.19
N GLU A 29 -1.44 11.40 -6.16
CA GLU A 29 -2.82 11.68 -6.58
C GLU A 29 -3.85 11.31 -5.50
N LEU A 30 -3.70 10.14 -4.87
CA LEU A 30 -4.54 9.74 -3.73
C LEU A 30 -4.41 10.72 -2.57
N ALA A 31 -3.17 11.12 -2.25
CA ALA A 31 -2.90 12.12 -1.23
C ALA A 31 -3.53 13.49 -1.56
N ALA A 32 -3.44 13.94 -2.81
CA ALA A 32 -4.09 15.16 -3.27
C ALA A 32 -5.62 15.09 -3.23
N ALA A 33 -6.19 13.88 -3.38
CA ALA A 33 -7.61 13.59 -3.17
C ALA A 33 -7.99 13.47 -1.68
N GLY A 34 -7.08 13.80 -0.75
CA GLY A 34 -7.32 13.78 0.69
C GLY A 34 -7.25 12.40 1.33
N ARG A 35 -6.68 11.40 0.65
CA ARG A 35 -6.50 10.05 1.19
C ARG A 35 -5.15 9.92 1.90
N THR A 36 -5.14 9.28 3.05
CA THR A 36 -3.90 8.95 3.76
C THR A 36 -3.27 7.73 3.11
N VAL A 37 -2.00 7.84 2.71
CA VAL A 37 -1.24 6.71 2.19
C VAL A 37 -0.55 5.96 3.32
N ILE A 38 -0.73 4.64 3.34
CA ILE A 38 -0.11 3.73 4.29
C ILE A 38 0.90 2.86 3.54
N ALA A 39 2.12 2.79 4.07
CA ALA A 39 3.17 1.96 3.51
C ALA A 39 4.08 1.40 4.61
N GLY A 40 5.02 0.56 4.23
CA GLY A 40 5.90 -0.13 5.17
C GLY A 40 7.24 0.51 5.46
N GLY A 41 7.54 1.65 4.81
CA GLY A 41 8.85 2.32 4.88
C GLY A 41 10.01 1.56 4.23
N GLY A 42 9.77 0.41 3.60
CA GLY A 42 10.76 -0.41 2.92
C GLY A 42 11.24 0.17 1.59
N PHE A 43 12.11 -0.57 0.90
CA PHE A 43 12.61 -0.22 -0.44
C PHE A 43 11.55 -0.38 -1.54
N GLY A 44 11.87 0.15 -2.72
CA GLY A 44 11.07 -0.04 -3.93
C GLY A 44 9.73 0.68 -3.85
N ILE A 45 8.64 -0.06 -4.10
CA ILE A 45 7.28 0.48 -4.19
C ILE A 45 6.88 1.26 -2.92
N GLU A 46 7.14 0.70 -1.73
CA GLU A 46 6.79 1.37 -0.46
C GLU A 46 7.52 2.73 -0.33
N ALA A 47 8.78 2.83 -0.76
CA ALA A 47 9.56 4.06 -0.69
C ALA A 47 9.03 5.12 -1.67
N ALA A 48 8.67 4.69 -2.88
CA ALA A 48 8.15 5.54 -3.92
C ALA A 48 6.77 6.10 -3.55
N ALA A 49 5.89 5.24 -3.01
CA ALA A 49 4.58 5.65 -2.51
C ALA A 49 4.69 6.72 -1.41
N VAL A 50 5.55 6.49 -0.40
CA VAL A 50 5.78 7.49 0.66
C VAL A 50 6.29 8.82 0.07
N ARG A 51 7.23 8.77 -0.88
CA ARG A 51 7.75 10.00 -1.50
C ARG A 51 6.67 10.75 -2.27
N GLY A 52 5.83 10.05 -3.03
CA GLY A 52 4.70 10.63 -3.75
C GLY A 52 3.69 11.29 -2.81
N ALA A 53 3.27 10.58 -1.76
CA ALA A 53 2.33 11.11 -0.77
C ALA A 53 2.87 12.35 -0.03
N LEU A 54 4.13 12.33 0.41
CA LEU A 54 4.76 13.46 1.07
C LEU A 54 4.90 14.69 0.16
N ALA A 55 5.04 14.49 -1.16
CA ALA A 55 5.09 15.60 -2.12
C ALA A 55 3.75 16.33 -2.25
N ALA A 56 2.64 15.66 -1.93
CA ALA A 56 1.30 16.26 -1.89
C ALA A 56 0.97 16.91 -0.52
N HIS A 57 1.91 16.91 0.43
CA HIS A 57 1.75 17.47 1.79
C HIS A 57 0.62 16.85 2.64
N THR A 58 0.20 15.63 2.31
CA THR A 58 -0.78 14.88 3.09
C THR A 58 -0.06 13.98 4.12
N PRO A 59 -0.57 13.85 5.35
CA PRO A 59 -0.05 12.91 6.33
C PRO A 59 0.07 11.49 5.74
N THR A 60 1.22 10.86 5.98
CA THR A 60 1.52 9.49 5.52
C THR A 60 1.76 8.61 6.74
N VAL A 61 1.35 7.34 6.69
CA VAL A 61 1.60 6.36 7.76
C VAL A 61 2.64 5.36 7.29
N ALA A 62 3.66 5.12 8.12
CA ALA A 62 4.61 4.03 7.90
C ALA A 62 4.54 2.98 9.02
N VAL A 63 4.28 1.73 8.65
CA VAL A 63 4.24 0.59 9.58
C VAL A 63 5.57 -0.15 9.54
N LEU A 64 6.32 -0.08 10.65
CA LEU A 64 7.67 -0.61 10.78
C LEU A 64 7.68 -2.10 11.15
N GLY A 65 8.69 -2.82 10.68
CA GLY A 65 8.94 -4.23 11.01
C GLY A 65 9.88 -4.45 12.19
N CYS A 66 10.22 -3.38 12.90
CA CYS A 66 11.20 -3.30 13.99
C CYS A 66 10.70 -2.34 15.07
N GLY A 67 11.46 -2.20 16.16
CA GLY A 67 11.18 -1.21 17.20
C GLY A 67 11.09 0.20 16.63
N ILE A 68 10.26 1.04 17.25
CA ILE A 68 10.01 2.42 16.80
C ILE A 68 11.26 3.31 16.82
N ASP A 69 12.25 2.93 17.62
CA ASP A 69 13.56 3.56 17.82
C ASP A 69 14.62 3.12 16.79
N ARG A 70 14.23 2.36 15.76
CA ARG A 70 15.15 1.87 14.72
C ARG A 70 14.64 2.20 13.32
N ALA A 71 15.44 2.96 12.56
CA ALA A 71 15.24 3.11 11.14
C ALA A 71 15.55 1.79 10.42
N TYR A 72 14.57 1.22 9.72
CA TYR A 72 14.78 0.06 8.87
C TYR A 72 13.98 0.14 7.56
N PRO A 73 14.63 0.06 6.40
CA PRO A 73 16.09 -0.03 6.23
C PRO A 73 16.80 1.25 6.67
N ALA A 74 18.05 1.14 7.15
CA ALA A 74 18.83 2.30 7.64
C ALA A 74 18.98 3.40 6.57
N ALA A 75 19.05 3.02 5.29
CA ALA A 75 19.10 3.95 4.16
C ALA A 75 17.86 4.88 4.06
N HIS A 76 16.76 4.57 4.76
CA HIS A 76 15.54 5.36 4.78
C HIS A 76 15.37 6.19 6.07
N GLU A 77 16.41 6.34 6.89
CA GLU A 77 16.35 7.15 8.11
C GLU A 77 15.75 8.54 7.87
N ASN A 78 16.27 9.29 6.90
CA ASN A 78 15.73 10.62 6.55
C ASN A 78 14.28 10.55 6.03
N LEU A 79 13.92 9.50 5.29
CA LEU A 79 12.55 9.35 4.78
C LEU A 79 11.57 9.10 5.94
N LEU A 80 11.94 8.24 6.88
CA LEU A 80 11.13 7.92 8.06
C LEU A 80 11.03 9.12 9.01
N ALA A 81 12.12 9.87 9.20
CA ALA A 81 12.11 11.12 9.97
C ALA A 81 11.11 12.12 9.37
N ARG A 82 11.11 12.28 8.05
CA ARG A 82 10.18 13.17 7.35
C ARG A 82 8.71 12.73 7.47
N ILE A 83 8.45 11.42 7.56
CA ILE A 83 7.11 10.91 7.89
C ILE A 83 6.74 11.27 9.33
N ALA A 84 7.67 11.17 10.28
CA ALA A 84 7.40 11.48 11.68
C ALA A 84 7.09 12.97 11.93
N GLU A 85 7.54 13.87 11.06
CA GLU A 85 7.26 15.31 11.15
C GLU A 85 5.80 15.66 10.83
N THR A 86 5.19 15.00 9.85
CA THR A 86 3.86 15.39 9.32
C THR A 86 2.83 14.25 9.29
N GLY A 87 3.23 13.04 9.64
CA GLY A 87 2.44 11.83 9.58
C GLY A 87 2.62 10.95 10.82
N LEU A 88 2.67 9.64 10.62
CA LEU A 88 2.74 8.68 11.72
C LEU A 88 3.68 7.52 11.42
N LEU A 89 4.56 7.21 12.37
CA LEU A 89 5.30 5.95 12.42
C LEU A 89 4.61 5.00 13.39
N VAL A 90 4.33 3.77 12.95
CA VAL A 90 3.65 2.74 13.73
C VAL A 90 4.57 1.53 13.89
N SER A 91 4.70 1.02 15.11
CA SER A 91 5.34 -0.26 15.38
C SER A 91 4.56 -1.04 16.43
N ALA A 92 4.40 -2.34 16.21
CA ALA A 92 3.74 -3.25 17.15
C ALA A 92 4.72 -4.09 17.98
N VAL A 93 6.00 -3.72 17.97
CA VAL A 93 7.06 -4.42 18.73
C VAL A 93 7.79 -3.44 19.64
N ALA A 94 8.34 -3.96 20.74
CA ALA A 94 9.04 -3.14 21.72
C ALA A 94 10.24 -2.39 21.12
N PRO A 95 10.60 -1.21 21.66
CA PRO A 95 11.86 -0.53 21.33
C PRO A 95 13.07 -1.48 21.43
N GLY A 96 14.08 -1.26 20.59
CA GLY A 96 15.28 -2.09 20.47
C GLY A 96 15.11 -3.33 19.59
N THR A 97 13.87 -3.71 19.22
CA THR A 97 13.60 -4.92 18.43
C THR A 97 14.14 -4.83 17.01
N THR A 98 14.95 -5.81 16.60
CA THR A 98 15.50 -5.92 15.24
C THR A 98 14.49 -6.49 14.24
N PRO A 99 14.60 -6.20 12.93
CA PRO A 99 13.78 -6.83 11.90
C PRO A 99 13.86 -8.36 11.93
N GLY A 100 12.80 -9.06 11.52
CA GLY A 100 12.80 -10.52 11.44
C GLY A 100 11.58 -11.07 10.71
N ARG A 101 11.64 -12.32 10.24
CA ARG A 101 10.59 -12.93 9.39
C ARG A 101 9.21 -12.92 10.04
N HIS A 102 9.08 -13.38 11.29
CA HIS A 102 7.80 -13.39 12.01
C HIS A 102 7.22 -11.98 12.19
N ARG A 103 8.09 -11.00 12.46
CA ARG A 103 7.70 -9.59 12.61
C ARG A 103 7.29 -8.97 11.29
N ALA A 104 7.92 -9.36 10.18
CA ALA A 104 7.49 -8.94 8.85
C ALA A 104 6.06 -9.41 8.53
N LEU A 105 5.70 -10.65 8.89
CA LEU A 105 4.34 -11.16 8.72
C LEU A 105 3.31 -10.41 9.59
N ALA A 106 3.64 -10.13 10.85
CA ALA A 106 2.78 -9.33 11.73
C ALA A 106 2.58 -7.92 11.16
N ARG A 107 3.65 -7.28 10.68
CA ARG A 107 3.61 -5.99 9.99
C ARG A 107 2.72 -6.00 8.75
N HIS A 108 2.78 -7.05 7.93
CA HIS A 108 1.92 -7.15 6.74
C HIS A 108 0.42 -7.16 7.08
N ARG A 109 0.04 -7.80 8.19
CA ARG A 109 -1.35 -7.78 8.68
C ARG A 109 -1.78 -6.39 9.14
N LEU A 110 -0.89 -5.64 9.79
CA LEU A 110 -1.16 -4.26 10.19
C LEU A 110 -1.29 -3.33 8.98
N LEU A 111 -0.41 -3.47 7.99
CA LEU A 111 -0.54 -2.74 6.73
C LEU A 111 -1.90 -2.98 6.08
N ALA A 112 -2.34 -4.22 6.02
CA ALA A 112 -3.66 -4.55 5.48
C ALA A 112 -4.79 -3.94 6.33
N ALA A 113 -4.75 -4.13 7.65
CA ALA A 113 -5.84 -3.76 8.54
C ALA A 113 -6.00 -2.25 8.78
N LEU A 114 -4.96 -1.45 8.54
CA LEU A 114 -5.04 0.00 8.71
C LEU A 114 -5.60 0.73 7.48
N GLY A 115 -5.62 0.08 6.32
CA GLY A 115 -6.17 0.65 5.10
C GLY A 115 -7.58 0.14 4.81
N ASP A 116 -8.40 0.96 4.18
CA ASP A 116 -9.69 0.55 3.62
C ASP A 116 -9.51 -0.27 2.34
N ALA A 117 -8.33 -0.18 1.71
CA ALA A 117 -7.94 -0.95 0.54
C ALA A 117 -6.43 -1.21 0.51
N THR A 118 -6.02 -2.29 -0.17
CA THR A 118 -4.61 -2.57 -0.48
C THR A 118 -4.37 -2.59 -1.98
N VAL A 119 -3.52 -1.70 -2.48
CA VAL A 119 -3.08 -1.64 -3.87
C VAL A 119 -1.69 -2.28 -4.01
N VAL A 120 -1.57 -3.30 -4.87
CA VAL A 120 -0.30 -3.95 -5.21
C VAL A 120 0.20 -3.46 -6.58
N VAL A 121 1.29 -2.69 -6.58
CA VAL A 121 1.82 -2.08 -7.82
C VAL A 121 2.67 -3.07 -8.63
N GLU A 122 3.69 -3.65 -7.99
CA GLU A 122 4.54 -4.68 -8.59
C GLU A 122 4.82 -5.75 -7.54
N ALA A 123 4.75 -7.02 -7.92
CA ALA A 123 5.13 -8.13 -7.05
C ALA A 123 5.55 -9.35 -7.86
N ALA A 124 6.77 -9.85 -7.60
CA ALA A 124 7.15 -11.18 -8.05
C ALA A 124 6.33 -12.28 -7.33
N ALA A 125 6.33 -13.50 -7.88
CA ALA A 125 5.51 -14.62 -7.40
C ALA A 125 5.67 -14.98 -5.90
N ARG A 126 6.79 -14.60 -5.28
CA ARG A 126 7.09 -14.82 -3.84
C ARG A 126 7.33 -13.51 -3.08
N SER A 127 6.78 -12.40 -3.58
CA SER A 127 6.94 -11.09 -2.95
C SER A 127 6.27 -11.01 -1.58
N GLY A 128 6.87 -10.24 -0.66
CA GLY A 128 6.27 -9.91 0.62
C GLY A 128 4.92 -9.20 0.49
N ALA A 129 4.75 -8.37 -0.54
CA ALA A 129 3.51 -7.64 -0.81
C ALA A 129 2.29 -8.54 -1.00
N LEU A 130 2.48 -9.77 -1.50
CA LEU A 130 1.38 -10.73 -1.66
C LEU A 130 0.83 -11.20 -0.30
N HIS A 131 1.63 -11.14 0.78
CA HIS A 131 1.12 -11.41 2.13
C HIS A 131 0.29 -10.25 2.68
N VAL A 132 0.53 -9.02 2.23
CA VAL A 132 -0.32 -7.86 2.58
C VAL A 132 -1.66 -8.01 1.88
N ALA A 133 -1.65 -8.28 0.57
CA ALA A 133 -2.86 -8.55 -0.21
C ALA A 133 -3.67 -9.72 0.37
N ALA A 134 -3.03 -10.85 0.69
CA ALA A 134 -3.72 -12.00 1.31
C ALA A 134 -4.28 -11.68 2.70
N ALA A 135 -3.63 -10.79 3.47
CA ALA A 135 -4.17 -10.35 4.76
C ALA A 135 -5.37 -9.42 4.58
N ALA A 136 -5.35 -8.52 3.58
CA ALA A 136 -6.49 -7.65 3.26
C ALA A 136 -7.70 -8.47 2.79
N ASP A 137 -7.48 -9.40 1.86
CA ASP A 137 -8.51 -10.34 1.40
C ASP A 137 -9.13 -11.14 2.56
N GLY A 138 -8.30 -11.67 3.46
CA GLY A 138 -8.76 -12.37 4.66
C GLY A 138 -9.54 -11.52 5.66
N LEU A 139 -9.43 -10.19 5.58
CA LEU A 139 -10.22 -9.23 6.37
C LEU A 139 -11.49 -8.76 5.63
N GLY A 140 -11.72 -9.24 4.40
CA GLY A 140 -12.79 -8.75 3.54
C GLY A 140 -12.54 -7.34 2.99
N LEU A 141 -11.29 -6.86 3.01
CA LEU A 141 -10.92 -5.55 2.49
C LEU A 141 -10.56 -5.65 1.00
N PRO A 142 -10.97 -4.68 0.17
CA PRO A 142 -10.61 -4.63 -1.24
C PRO A 142 -9.11 -4.78 -1.50
N VAL A 143 -8.77 -5.72 -2.38
CA VAL A 143 -7.44 -5.85 -2.97
C VAL A 143 -7.50 -5.34 -4.40
N LEU A 144 -6.59 -4.43 -4.72
CA LEU A 144 -6.43 -3.85 -6.04
C LEU A 144 -5.02 -4.11 -6.55
N ALA A 145 -4.85 -4.18 -7.86
CA ALA A 145 -3.55 -4.47 -8.44
C ALA A 145 -3.34 -3.71 -9.76
N VAL A 146 -2.12 -3.21 -9.93
CA VAL A 146 -1.71 -2.49 -11.14
C VAL A 146 -1.27 -3.50 -12.20
N PRO A 147 -1.80 -3.43 -13.44
CA PRO A 147 -1.36 -4.31 -14.50
C PRO A 147 0.07 -3.94 -14.94
N GLY A 148 0.79 -4.90 -15.50
CA GLY A 148 2.08 -4.64 -16.13
C GLY A 148 2.40 -5.62 -17.25
N PRO A 149 3.59 -5.52 -17.87
CA PRO A 149 3.97 -6.35 -19.01
C PRO A 149 3.94 -7.84 -18.67
N THR A 150 3.36 -8.67 -19.55
CA THR A 150 3.31 -10.14 -19.37
C THR A 150 4.68 -10.80 -19.36
N SER A 151 5.70 -10.14 -19.93
CA SER A 151 7.10 -10.55 -19.88
C SER A 151 7.82 -10.21 -18.58
N SER A 152 7.23 -9.37 -17.72
CA SER A 152 7.85 -8.92 -16.48
C SER A 152 7.60 -9.89 -15.33
N VAL A 153 8.68 -10.34 -14.69
CA VAL A 153 8.60 -11.14 -13.46
C VAL A 153 7.91 -10.38 -12.31
N LEU A 154 7.93 -9.05 -12.35
CA LEU A 154 7.31 -8.18 -11.34
C LEU A 154 5.79 -8.04 -11.54
N SER A 155 5.25 -8.43 -12.69
CA SER A 155 3.81 -8.40 -12.97
C SER A 155 3.09 -9.72 -12.62
N VAL A 156 3.84 -10.78 -12.33
CA VAL A 156 3.29 -12.12 -12.00
C VAL A 156 2.32 -12.07 -10.81
N GLY A 157 2.68 -11.34 -9.75
CA GLY A 157 1.84 -11.15 -8.56
C GLY A 157 0.55 -10.40 -8.89
N PRO A 158 0.61 -9.16 -9.41
CA PRO A 158 -0.56 -8.41 -9.84
C PRO A 158 -1.49 -9.19 -10.78
N HIS A 159 -0.95 -9.86 -11.81
CA HIS A 159 -1.76 -10.66 -12.73
C HIS A 159 -2.49 -11.81 -12.04
N ARG A 160 -1.85 -12.48 -11.08
CA ARG A 160 -2.49 -13.53 -10.28
C ARG A 160 -3.58 -12.96 -9.39
N LEU A 161 -3.32 -11.84 -8.71
CA LEU A 161 -4.32 -11.18 -7.88
C LEU A 161 -5.56 -10.81 -8.72
N ILE A 162 -5.37 -10.19 -9.88
CA ILE A 162 -6.46 -9.82 -10.80
C ILE A 162 -7.24 -11.05 -11.24
N ARG A 163 -6.55 -12.13 -11.62
CA ARG A 163 -7.19 -13.41 -11.97
C ARG A 163 -8.01 -14.02 -10.83
N HIS A 164 -7.67 -13.70 -9.59
CA HIS A 164 -8.35 -14.17 -8.38
C HIS A 164 -9.34 -13.15 -7.80
N GLY A 165 -9.72 -12.12 -8.57
CA GLY A 165 -10.79 -11.20 -8.20
C GLY A 165 -10.34 -9.86 -7.61
N ALA A 166 -9.03 -9.59 -7.55
CA ALA A 166 -8.57 -8.23 -7.24
C ALA A 166 -8.97 -7.25 -8.35
N THR A 167 -9.37 -6.05 -7.97
CA THR A 167 -9.73 -5.00 -8.94
C THR A 167 -8.48 -4.51 -9.67
N LEU A 168 -8.51 -4.54 -11.00
CA LEU A 168 -7.46 -3.94 -11.82
C LEU A 168 -7.56 -2.41 -11.70
N VAL A 169 -6.46 -1.74 -11.36
CA VAL A 169 -6.39 -0.28 -11.29
C VAL A 169 -5.18 0.26 -12.07
N THR A 170 -5.38 1.38 -12.74
CA THR A 170 -4.38 2.09 -13.53
C THR A 170 -4.19 3.54 -13.10
N SER A 171 -5.10 4.07 -12.28
CA SER A 171 -5.09 5.45 -11.80
C SER A 171 -5.60 5.55 -10.35
N ALA A 172 -5.37 6.70 -9.70
CA ALA A 172 -5.97 6.97 -8.39
C ALA A 172 -7.49 7.05 -8.46
N ALA A 173 -8.07 7.47 -9.59
CA ALA A 173 -9.52 7.49 -9.80
C ALA A 173 -10.11 6.07 -9.74
N ASP A 174 -9.46 5.09 -10.36
CA ASP A 174 -9.89 3.68 -10.32
C ASP A 174 -9.89 3.15 -8.88
N VAL A 175 -8.90 3.54 -8.07
CA VAL A 175 -8.82 3.17 -6.65
C VAL A 175 -9.96 3.80 -5.85
N LEU A 176 -10.26 5.07 -6.09
CA LEU A 176 -11.35 5.78 -5.42
C LEU A 176 -12.73 5.24 -5.82
N GLU A 177 -12.91 4.88 -7.10
CA GLU A 177 -14.13 4.24 -7.61
C GLU A 177 -14.36 2.90 -6.94
N ALA A 178 -13.32 2.08 -6.80
CA ALA A 178 -13.41 0.77 -6.15
C ALA A 178 -13.76 0.85 -4.64
N LEU A 179 -13.58 2.01 -4.01
CA LEU A 179 -13.96 2.28 -2.62
C LEU A 179 -15.31 2.96 -2.48
N ALA A 180 -15.92 3.40 -3.59
CA ALA A 180 -17.25 3.98 -3.53
C ALA A 180 -18.26 2.93 -3.06
N PRO A 181 -19.24 3.29 -2.22
CA PRO A 181 -20.32 2.39 -1.86
C PRO A 181 -20.99 1.86 -3.14
N ALA A 182 -21.26 0.56 -3.19
CA ALA A 182 -22.05 0.00 -4.27
C ALA A 182 -23.39 0.74 -4.31
N VAL A 183 -23.64 1.50 -5.37
CA VAL A 183 -24.96 2.08 -5.59
C VAL A 183 -25.88 0.90 -5.87
N GLU A 184 -26.72 0.53 -4.90
CA GLU A 184 -27.85 -0.34 -5.17
C GLU A 184 -28.67 0.34 -6.26
N THR A 185 -28.55 -0.15 -7.48
CA THR A 185 -29.50 0.15 -8.54
C THR A 185 -30.77 -0.57 -8.12
N THR A 186 -31.59 0.09 -7.29
CA THR A 186 -32.99 -0.28 -7.11
C THR A 186 -33.59 -0.18 -8.49
N ALA A 187 -33.67 -1.32 -9.18
CA ALA A 187 -34.44 -1.42 -10.40
C ALA A 187 -35.83 -0.89 -10.05
N ILE A 188 -36.17 0.25 -10.65
CA ILE A 188 -37.52 0.77 -10.62
C ILE A 188 -38.31 -0.24 -11.45
N ALA A 189 -38.79 -1.29 -10.80
CA ALA A 189 -39.77 -2.20 -11.35
C ALA A 189 -41.06 -1.39 -11.49
N GLY A 190 -41.15 -0.67 -12.59
CA GLY A 190 -42.31 0.10 -13.00
C GLY A 190 -42.76 -0.35 -14.38
N ALA A 191 -43.89 -1.05 -14.41
CA ALA A 191 -45.06 -0.83 -15.26
C ALA A 191 -45.82 -2.14 -15.50
#